data_AF-A0A372ZLJ2-F1
#
_entry.id   AF-A0A372ZLJ2-F1
#
_cell.length_a   1.000
_cell.length_b   1.000
_cell.length_c   1.000
_cell.angle_alpha   90.00
_cell.angle_beta   90.00
_cell.angle_gamma   90.00
#
_symmetry.space_group_name_H-M   'P 1'
#
loop_
_entity.id
_entity.type
_entity.pdbx_description
1 polymer ?
#
loop_
_entity_poly.entity_id
_entity_poly.type
_entity_poly.pdbx_seq_one_letter_code
_entity_poly.pdbx_strand_id
1 'polypeptide(L)'
;MQKFATPAPVTVVLDIPGGRVRFIAAERVDTTVEVRAAEPGKGRDVRAAEQTAVTYEDGVLRIVTSASGGQLLGPTGSLEVTVQLPAGSAVRGKAAAAELRVVGRLGDVAFDGAYRHTKVDEAASLHLSAVDGDVEVGRLGGPARISTTRGDIRVTEAHRGTVELSTQSGSITVGAAAGVCAALDAGTGHGRVANSLRNDGATVLDIRATTSHGDITARSL
;
A
#
# COMPACT_ATOMS: atom_id res chain seq x y z
N MET A 1 14.58 16.78 -8.47
CA MET A 1 14.82 15.91 -7.32
C MET A 1 15.13 16.76 -6.10
N GLN A 2 14.42 16.57 -4.99
CA GLN A 2 14.64 17.26 -3.72
C GLN A 2 15.26 16.29 -2.71
N LYS A 3 16.05 16.80 -1.76
CA LYS A 3 16.77 15.99 -0.76
C LYS A 3 16.71 16.66 0.61
N PHE A 4 16.43 15.86 1.64
CA PHE A 4 16.31 16.29 3.04
C PHE A 4 17.22 15.42 3.92
N ALA A 5 17.84 16.01 4.93
CA ALA A 5 18.57 15.26 5.95
C ALA A 5 17.57 14.66 6.95
N THR A 6 17.53 13.33 7.04
CA THR A 6 16.54 12.56 7.81
C THR A 6 17.23 11.35 8.44
N PRO A 7 18.06 11.57 9.49
CA PRO A 7 18.79 10.48 10.14
C PRO A 7 17.87 9.51 10.91
N ALA A 8 16.60 9.89 11.12
CA ALA A 8 15.56 9.06 11.71
C ALA A 8 14.41 8.84 10.71
N PRO A 9 13.62 7.77 10.87
CA PRO A 9 12.41 7.53 10.07
C PRO A 9 11.46 8.73 10.05
N VAL A 10 10.86 9.00 8.88
CA VAL A 10 9.94 10.12 8.66
C VAL A 10 8.51 9.64 8.47
N THR A 11 7.55 10.57 8.53
CA THR A 11 6.19 10.35 8.05
C THR A 11 6.00 11.01 6.69
N VAL A 12 5.67 10.24 5.66
CA VAL A 12 5.28 10.78 4.36
C VAL A 12 3.77 10.97 4.31
N VAL A 13 3.33 12.17 3.93
CA VAL A 13 1.95 12.48 3.56
C VAL A 13 1.93 12.79 2.07
N LEU A 14 1.24 11.95 1.29
CA LEU A 14 1.15 12.06 -0.15
C LEU A 14 -0.31 12.25 -0.56
N ASP A 15 -0.61 13.29 -1.33
CA ASP A 15 -1.93 13.56 -1.90
C ASP A 15 -1.76 14.02 -3.35
N ILE A 16 -2.05 13.13 -4.29
CA ILE A 16 -1.80 13.34 -5.71
C ILE A 16 -3.03 12.95 -6.54
N PRO A 17 -3.18 13.50 -7.76
CA PRO A 17 -4.29 13.14 -8.62
C PRO A 17 -4.30 11.68 -9.10
N GLY A 18 -3.13 11.04 -9.19
CA GLY A 18 -2.98 9.64 -9.63
C GLY A 18 -1.65 9.39 -10.33
N GLY A 19 -1.43 8.15 -10.79
CA GLY A 19 -0.24 7.76 -11.55
C GLY A 19 0.54 6.61 -10.92
N ARG A 20 1.83 6.79 -10.68
CA ARG A 20 2.72 5.76 -10.11
C ARG A 20 3.45 6.30 -8.90
N VAL A 21 3.41 5.55 -7.80
CA VAL A 21 4.07 5.90 -6.54
C VAL A 21 5.02 4.77 -6.14
N ARG A 22 6.28 5.12 -5.94
CA ARG A 22 7.32 4.20 -5.49
C ARG A 22 7.99 4.70 -4.22
N PHE A 23 7.90 3.93 -3.15
CA PHE A 23 8.67 4.11 -1.92
C PHE A 23 9.84 3.13 -1.91
N ILE A 24 11.04 3.60 -1.59
CA ILE A 24 12.25 2.78 -1.45
C ILE A 24 12.82 3.02 -0.06
N ALA A 25 12.47 2.11 0.86
CA ALA A 25 12.87 2.14 2.25
C ALA A 25 14.17 1.34 2.44
N ALA A 26 15.21 1.99 2.92
CA ALA A 26 16.53 1.38 3.13
C ALA A 26 17.22 1.97 4.36
N GLU A 27 18.32 1.35 4.80
CA GLU A 27 19.18 1.94 5.82
C GLU A 27 19.90 3.15 5.20
N ARG A 28 19.41 4.36 5.51
CA ARG A 28 19.90 5.65 5.00
C ARG A 28 19.57 6.77 5.97
N VAL A 29 20.26 7.89 5.83
CA VAL A 29 20.15 9.06 6.71
C VAL A 29 19.59 10.30 6.00
N ASP A 30 19.04 10.10 4.80
CA ASP A 30 18.45 11.15 3.98
C ASP A 30 17.16 10.67 3.31
N THR A 31 16.35 11.61 2.87
CA THR A 31 15.14 11.36 2.09
C THR A 31 15.21 12.12 0.79
N THR A 32 14.99 11.42 -0.33
CA THR A 32 14.95 12.03 -1.66
C THR A 32 13.57 11.89 -2.26
N VAL A 33 13.12 12.93 -2.96
CA VAL A 33 11.84 12.97 -3.66
C VAL A 33 12.04 13.38 -5.10
N GLU A 34 11.51 12.57 -6.00
CA GLU A 34 11.41 12.86 -7.42
C GLU A 34 9.94 12.84 -7.81
N VAL A 35 9.45 13.97 -8.35
CA VAL A 35 8.10 14.12 -8.91
C VAL A 35 8.25 14.45 -10.38
N ARG A 36 7.59 13.68 -11.24
CA ARG A 36 7.61 13.86 -12.70
C ARG A 36 6.19 13.76 -13.25
N ALA A 37 5.97 14.35 -14.42
CA ALA A 37 4.83 14.01 -15.25
C ALA A 37 4.89 12.52 -15.61
N ALA A 38 3.78 11.79 -15.49
CA ALA A 38 3.74 10.40 -15.93
C ALA A 38 3.99 10.29 -17.44
N GLU A 39 3.41 11.21 -18.22
CA GLU A 39 3.65 11.35 -19.66
C GLU A 39 4.11 12.79 -20.00
N PRO A 40 5.41 13.02 -20.26
CA PRO A 40 5.94 14.37 -20.50
C PRO A 40 5.35 15.09 -21.72
N GLY A 41 4.83 14.34 -22.71
CA GLY A 41 4.15 14.91 -23.87
C GLY A 41 2.73 15.41 -23.59
N LYS A 42 2.23 15.23 -22.36
CA LYS A 42 0.83 15.47 -22.00
C LYS A 42 0.73 16.64 -21.04
N GLY A 43 0.24 17.77 -21.55
CA GLY A 43 0.24 19.04 -20.82
C GLY A 43 -0.41 18.99 -19.43
N ARG A 44 -1.44 18.15 -19.22
CA ARG A 44 -2.06 17.99 -17.90
C ARG A 44 -1.16 17.29 -16.87
N ASP A 45 -0.32 16.34 -17.31
CA ASP A 45 0.63 15.63 -16.44
C ASP A 45 1.80 16.54 -16.09
N VAL A 46 2.27 17.32 -17.07
CA VAL A 46 3.28 18.38 -16.85
C VAL A 46 2.77 19.40 -15.84
N ARG A 47 1.56 19.92 -16.03
CA ARG A 47 0.94 20.88 -15.11
C ARG A 47 0.77 20.30 -13.71
N ALA A 48 0.33 19.05 -13.59
CA ALA A 48 0.23 18.40 -12.28
C ALA A 48 1.59 18.31 -11.57
N ALA A 49 2.66 18.00 -12.31
CA ALA A 49 4.00 17.90 -11.74
C ALA A 49 4.51 19.28 -11.27
N GLU A 50 4.28 20.34 -12.06
CA GLU A 50 4.63 21.72 -11.70
C GLU A 50 3.83 22.22 -10.48
N GLN A 51 2.58 21.80 -10.32
CA GLN A 51 1.70 22.18 -9.22
C GLN A 51 1.87 21.34 -7.95
N THR A 52 2.77 20.35 -7.97
CA THR A 52 3.05 19.48 -6.83
C THR A 52 4.14 20.08 -5.95
N ALA A 53 3.74 20.45 -4.73
CA ALA A 53 4.65 20.92 -3.72
C ALA A 53 5.24 19.73 -2.96
N VAL A 54 6.54 19.81 -2.64
CA VAL A 54 7.22 18.90 -1.73
C VAL A 54 7.80 19.75 -0.60
N THR A 55 7.40 19.48 0.63
CA THR A 55 7.91 20.17 1.83
C THR A 55 8.30 19.16 2.89
N TYR A 56 9.23 19.54 3.76
CA TYR A 56 9.64 18.73 4.90
C TYR A 56 9.77 19.63 6.12
N GLU A 57 9.01 19.31 7.16
CA GLU A 57 8.95 20.06 8.42
C GLU A 57 8.60 19.09 9.54
N ASP A 58 9.29 19.22 10.69
CA ASP A 58 9.03 18.43 11.91
C ASP A 58 8.89 16.92 11.69
N GLY A 59 9.76 16.32 10.85
CA GLY A 59 9.74 14.88 10.58
C GLY A 59 8.65 14.43 9.60
N VAL A 60 7.89 15.37 9.02
CA VAL A 60 6.81 15.10 8.07
C VAL A 60 7.19 15.59 6.68
N LEU A 61 7.30 14.66 5.73
CA LEU A 61 7.47 14.94 4.31
C LEU A 61 6.09 15.03 3.64
N ARG A 62 5.72 16.19 3.12
CA ARG A 62 4.44 16.39 2.42
C ARG A 62 4.68 16.49 0.92
N ILE A 63 3.94 15.71 0.14
CA ILE A 63 3.93 15.71 -1.33
C ILE A 63 2.48 15.93 -1.75
N VAL A 64 2.12 17.16 -2.10
CA VAL A 64 0.72 17.56 -2.33
C VAL A 64 0.59 18.30 -3.65
N THR A 65 -0.29 17.82 -4.52
CA THR A 65 -0.66 18.54 -5.73
C THR A 65 -1.73 19.58 -5.40
N SER A 66 -1.38 20.86 -5.50
CA SER A 66 -2.33 21.94 -5.27
C SER A 66 -3.40 22.00 -6.37
N ALA A 67 -4.68 21.99 -5.98
CA ALA A 67 -5.78 22.39 -6.85
C ALA A 67 -5.76 23.92 -7.00
N SER A 68 -4.75 24.47 -7.66
CA SER A 68 -4.65 25.91 -7.85
C SER A 68 -5.71 26.39 -8.85
N GLY A 69 -6.78 26.99 -8.33
CA GLY A 69 -7.73 27.86 -9.04
C GLY A 69 -8.88 27.13 -9.75
N GLY A 70 -10.06 27.11 -9.11
CA GLY A 70 -11.35 26.89 -9.80
C GLY A 70 -11.57 25.51 -10.41
N GLN A 71 -10.95 24.46 -9.87
CA GLN A 71 -10.99 23.11 -10.44
C GLN A 71 -12.29 22.37 -10.10
N LEU A 72 -13.41 22.89 -10.61
CA LEU A 72 -14.69 22.20 -10.63
C LEU A 72 -14.88 21.35 -11.90
N LEU A 73 -14.09 21.53 -12.97
CA LEU A 73 -14.33 20.90 -14.28
C LEU A 73 -13.05 20.69 -15.12
N GLY A 74 -12.18 19.71 -14.80
CA GLY A 74 -11.09 19.31 -15.70
C GLY A 74 -10.34 18.04 -15.29
N PRO A 75 -9.90 17.19 -16.24
CA PRO A 75 -9.22 15.94 -15.94
C PRO A 75 -7.90 16.19 -15.21
N THR A 76 -7.73 15.52 -14.08
CA THR A 76 -6.53 15.59 -13.27
C THR A 76 -5.35 14.89 -13.98
N GLY A 77 -4.15 15.48 -13.90
CA GLY A 77 -2.94 14.92 -14.50
C GLY A 77 -2.45 13.67 -13.75
N SER A 78 -1.52 12.91 -14.33
CA SER A 78 -0.87 11.77 -13.68
C SER A 78 0.60 12.03 -13.40
N LEU A 79 1.09 11.53 -12.27
CA LEU A 79 2.46 11.73 -11.79
C LEU A 79 3.23 10.41 -11.71
N GLU A 80 4.54 10.50 -11.83
CA GLU A 80 5.47 9.49 -11.32
C GLU A 80 6.21 10.06 -10.13
N VAL A 81 5.97 9.47 -8.95
CA VAL A 81 6.55 9.89 -7.68
C VAL A 81 7.46 8.79 -7.16
N THR A 82 8.75 9.06 -7.00
CA THR A 82 9.69 8.19 -6.30
C THR A 82 10.15 8.88 -5.02
N VAL A 83 9.98 8.20 -3.88
CA VAL A 83 10.49 8.62 -2.58
C VAL A 83 11.46 7.57 -2.08
N GLN A 84 12.68 7.96 -1.79
CA GLN A 84 13.63 7.09 -1.11
C GLN A 84 13.85 7.61 0.31
N LEU A 85 13.72 6.76 1.32
CA LEU A 85 13.60 7.19 2.72
C LEU A 85 14.17 6.14 3.70
N PRO A 86 14.48 6.53 4.95
CA PRO A 86 14.94 5.58 5.97
C PRO A 86 13.93 4.44 6.20
N ALA A 87 14.44 3.23 6.39
CA ALA A 87 13.63 2.07 6.75
C ALA A 87 12.83 2.34 8.03
N GLY A 88 11.61 1.78 8.11
CA GLY A 88 10.69 2.01 9.23
C GLY A 88 9.92 3.35 9.14
N SER A 89 10.13 4.15 8.09
CA SER A 89 9.32 5.36 7.87
C SER A 89 7.85 5.01 7.64
N ALA A 90 6.95 5.91 8.04
CA ALA A 90 5.51 5.75 7.87
C ALA A 90 5.03 6.46 6.59
N VAL A 91 3.95 5.94 5.98
CA VAL A 91 3.34 6.51 4.78
C VAL A 91 1.84 6.67 4.99
N ARG A 92 1.32 7.85 4.65
CA ARG A 92 -0.10 8.13 4.48
C ARG A 92 -0.31 8.72 3.09
N GLY A 93 -0.81 7.90 2.16
CA GLY A 93 -1.00 8.27 0.76
C GLY A 93 -2.47 8.31 0.37
N LYS A 94 -2.83 9.28 -0.46
CA LYS A 94 -4.10 9.37 -1.16
C LYS A 94 -3.85 9.65 -2.63
N ALA A 95 -4.54 8.90 -3.48
CA ALA A 95 -4.61 9.14 -4.90
C ALA A 95 -6.02 8.84 -5.42
N ALA A 96 -6.40 9.39 -6.57
CA ALA A 96 -7.64 8.92 -7.22
C ALA A 96 -7.46 7.50 -7.78
N ALA A 97 -6.30 7.25 -8.40
CA ALA A 97 -5.86 5.93 -8.86
C ALA A 97 -4.34 5.94 -9.05
N ALA A 98 -3.60 5.10 -8.32
CA ALA A 98 -2.16 4.98 -8.48
C ALA A 98 -1.64 3.54 -8.31
N GLU A 99 -0.69 3.15 -9.16
CA GLU A 99 0.13 1.96 -8.92
C GLU A 99 1.06 2.24 -7.74
N LEU A 100 1.05 1.35 -6.74
CA LEU A 100 1.87 1.49 -5.54
C LEU A 100 2.94 0.41 -5.49
N ARG A 101 4.20 0.85 -5.36
CA ARG A 101 5.34 -0.03 -5.11
C ARG A 101 6.07 0.39 -3.84
N VAL A 102 6.16 -0.50 -2.85
CA VAL A 102 6.98 -0.30 -1.65
C VAL A 102 8.11 -1.32 -1.64
N VAL A 103 9.33 -0.83 -1.88
CA VAL A 103 10.56 -1.62 -1.78
C VAL A 103 11.16 -1.48 -0.38
N GLY A 104 11.50 -2.60 0.24
CA GLY A 104 12.06 -2.62 1.60
C GLY A 104 11.01 -2.48 2.71
N ARG A 105 11.47 -2.20 3.93
CA ARG A 105 10.66 -2.19 5.15
C ARG A 105 10.15 -0.80 5.51
N LEU A 106 8.84 -0.60 5.41
CA LEU A 106 8.15 0.56 6.00
C LEU A 106 7.58 0.23 7.38
N GLY A 107 7.30 1.29 8.14
CA GLY A 107 6.52 1.21 9.37
C GLY A 107 5.03 1.08 9.04
N ASP A 108 4.22 2.01 9.53
CA ASP A 108 2.79 2.06 9.22
C ASP A 108 2.56 2.59 7.80
N VAL A 109 1.77 1.87 7.02
CA VAL A 109 1.39 2.25 5.66
C VAL A 109 -0.12 2.37 5.58
N ALA A 110 -0.63 3.57 5.30
CA ALA A 110 -2.01 3.83 4.92
C ALA A 110 -2.04 4.38 3.49
N PHE A 111 -2.75 3.73 2.58
CA PHE A 111 -2.83 4.19 1.19
C PHE A 111 -4.23 3.98 0.59
N ASP A 112 -4.86 5.08 0.19
CA ASP A 112 -6.15 5.09 -0.48
C ASP A 112 -5.97 5.36 -1.97
N GLY A 113 -6.68 4.59 -2.81
CA GLY A 113 -6.68 4.79 -4.26
C GLY A 113 -5.62 4.00 -4.99
N ALA A 114 -5.19 2.86 -4.44
CA ALA A 114 -4.33 1.94 -5.17
C ALA A 114 -5.04 1.39 -6.43
N TYR A 115 -4.30 1.17 -7.51
CA TYR A 115 -4.86 0.74 -8.80
C TYR A 115 -3.91 -0.18 -9.57
N ARG A 116 -4.47 -1.09 -10.38
CA ARG A 116 -3.78 -2.10 -11.22
C ARG A 116 -2.96 -3.10 -10.43
N HIS A 117 -1.75 -2.74 -10.02
CA HIS A 117 -0.85 -3.64 -9.33
C HIS A 117 -0.21 -2.91 -8.16
N THR A 118 -0.42 -3.48 -6.97
CA THR A 118 0.16 -2.99 -5.74
C THR A 118 1.09 -4.04 -5.17
N LYS A 119 2.33 -3.65 -4.89
CA LYS A 119 3.32 -4.55 -4.30
C LYS A 119 4.05 -3.90 -3.14
N VAL A 120 3.87 -4.49 -1.96
CA VAL A 120 4.51 -4.08 -0.70
C VAL A 120 5.45 -5.17 -0.24
N ASP A 121 6.76 -4.88 -0.16
CA ASP A 121 7.73 -5.89 0.31
C ASP A 121 7.52 -6.19 1.79
N GLU A 122 7.53 -5.16 2.64
CA GLU A 122 7.34 -5.31 4.08
C GLU A 122 6.71 -4.06 4.71
N ALA A 123 5.75 -4.27 5.61
CA ALA A 123 5.13 -3.22 6.42
C ALA A 123 4.90 -3.69 7.86
N ALA A 124 5.07 -2.77 8.83
CA ALA A 124 4.76 -3.04 10.23
C ALA A 124 3.24 -3.12 10.46
N SER A 125 2.48 -2.26 9.80
CA SER A 125 1.02 -2.33 9.68
C SER A 125 0.58 -1.79 8.31
N LEU A 126 -0.57 -2.24 7.81
CA LEU A 126 -1.03 -1.88 6.46
C LEU A 126 -2.53 -1.61 6.42
N HIS A 127 -2.93 -0.40 6.02
CA HIS A 127 -4.28 -0.08 5.58
C HIS A 127 -4.22 0.29 4.10
N LEU A 128 -4.82 -0.54 3.24
CA LEU A 128 -4.78 -0.34 1.80
C LEU A 128 -6.18 -0.47 1.21
N SER A 129 -6.64 0.59 0.55
CA SER A 129 -7.86 0.55 -0.26
C SER A 129 -7.49 0.70 -1.73
N ALA A 130 -7.63 -0.39 -2.48
CA ALA A 130 -7.50 -0.40 -3.93
C ALA A 130 -8.87 -0.21 -4.61
N VAL A 131 -8.89 0.62 -5.65
CA VAL A 131 -10.08 0.81 -6.48
C VAL A 131 -10.32 -0.44 -7.33
N ASP A 132 -9.25 -0.96 -7.93
CA ASP A 132 -9.23 -2.15 -8.79
C ASP A 132 -7.77 -2.61 -8.93
N GLY A 133 -7.55 -3.92 -9.03
CA GLY A 133 -6.24 -4.51 -9.22
C GLY A 133 -5.78 -5.43 -8.10
N ASP A 134 -4.66 -6.12 -8.40
CA ASP A 134 -4.07 -7.12 -7.52
C ASP A 134 -3.22 -6.45 -6.44
N VAL A 135 -3.25 -7.04 -5.24
CA VAL A 135 -2.46 -6.63 -4.09
C VAL A 135 -1.55 -7.77 -3.67
N GLU A 136 -0.24 -7.53 -3.76
CA GLU A 136 0.80 -8.41 -3.24
C GLU A 136 1.48 -7.78 -2.02
N VAL A 137 1.50 -8.53 -0.93
CA VAL A 137 2.28 -8.19 0.25
C VAL A 137 3.26 -9.31 0.55
N GLY A 138 4.53 -8.97 0.75
CA GLY A 138 5.57 -9.89 1.18
C GLY A 138 5.38 -10.24 2.66
N ARG A 139 5.85 -9.36 3.54
CA ARG A 139 5.82 -9.57 5.00
C ARG A 139 4.94 -8.52 5.71
N LEU A 140 3.99 -8.99 6.50
CA LEU A 140 3.18 -8.17 7.41
C LEU A 140 3.59 -8.43 8.86
N GLY A 141 4.19 -7.42 9.50
CA GLY A 141 4.67 -7.51 10.90
C GLY A 141 3.58 -7.33 11.97
N GLY A 142 2.37 -6.96 11.57
CA GLY A 142 1.29 -6.55 12.46
C GLY A 142 -0.07 -6.46 11.76
N PRO A 143 -1.03 -5.74 12.37
CA PRO A 143 -2.39 -5.64 11.87
C PRO A 143 -2.48 -5.08 10.45
N ALA A 144 -3.45 -5.57 9.68
CA ALA A 144 -3.68 -5.08 8.34
C ALA A 144 -5.17 -5.06 7.98
N ARG A 145 -5.56 -4.11 7.14
CA ARG A 145 -6.84 -4.04 6.44
C ARG A 145 -6.58 -3.77 4.97
N ILE A 146 -6.91 -4.72 4.11
CA ILE A 146 -6.68 -4.65 2.67
C ILE A 146 -8.00 -4.92 1.96
N SER A 147 -8.42 -3.97 1.12
CA SER A 147 -9.62 -4.14 0.29
C SER A 147 -9.35 -3.78 -1.17
N THR A 148 -9.91 -4.55 -2.10
CA THR A 148 -9.97 -4.22 -3.53
C THR A 148 -11.36 -4.52 -4.08
N THR A 149 -11.81 -3.81 -5.12
CA THR A 149 -13.09 -4.15 -5.76
C THR A 149 -12.94 -5.44 -6.57
N ARG A 150 -11.86 -5.53 -7.36
CA ARG A 150 -11.56 -6.66 -8.21
C ARG A 150 -10.05 -6.85 -8.24
N GLY A 151 -9.63 -8.10 -8.27
CA GLY A 151 -8.22 -8.48 -8.18
C GLY A 151 -7.96 -9.38 -6.99
N ASP A 152 -6.85 -10.09 -7.09
CA ASP A 152 -6.42 -11.05 -6.08
C ASP A 152 -5.70 -10.32 -4.94
N ILE A 153 -5.88 -10.81 -3.72
CA ILE A 153 -5.12 -10.35 -2.56
C ILE A 153 -4.20 -11.49 -2.12
N ARG A 154 -2.90 -11.24 -2.15
CA ARG A 154 -1.88 -12.21 -1.74
C ARG A 154 -1.01 -11.63 -0.64
N VAL A 155 -1.10 -12.20 0.55
CA VAL A 155 -0.17 -11.98 1.66
C VAL A 155 0.74 -13.19 1.77
N THR A 156 2.04 -13.00 1.53
CA THR A 156 3.00 -14.11 1.53
C THR A 156 3.28 -14.60 2.95
N GLU A 157 3.49 -13.68 3.89
CA GLU A 157 3.83 -13.97 5.29
C GLU A 157 3.21 -12.93 6.23
N ALA A 158 2.32 -13.36 7.13
CA ALA A 158 1.74 -12.54 8.20
C ALA A 158 2.16 -13.07 9.58
N HIS A 159 2.59 -12.17 10.47
CA HIS A 159 3.16 -12.56 11.76
C HIS A 159 2.17 -12.54 12.93
N ARG A 160 1.38 -11.47 13.07
CA ARG A 160 0.56 -11.23 14.26
C ARG A 160 -0.51 -10.18 14.04
N GLY A 161 -1.46 -10.12 14.97
CA GLY A 161 -2.54 -9.14 14.97
C GLY A 161 -3.72 -9.58 14.11
N THR A 162 -4.63 -8.65 13.85
CA THR A 162 -5.80 -8.91 13.00
C THR A 162 -5.51 -8.49 11.56
N VAL A 163 -5.70 -9.41 10.61
CA VAL A 163 -5.51 -9.21 9.17
C VAL A 163 -6.85 -9.39 8.49
N GLU A 164 -7.44 -8.28 8.03
CA GLU A 164 -8.72 -8.24 7.33
C GLU A 164 -8.50 -8.04 5.84
N LEU A 165 -8.97 -8.99 5.03
CA LEU A 165 -8.79 -9.05 3.58
C LEU A 165 -10.16 -9.12 2.91
N SER A 166 -10.45 -8.23 1.97
CA SER A 166 -11.70 -8.26 1.23
C SER A 166 -11.56 -7.95 -0.25
N THR A 167 -12.18 -8.75 -1.10
CA THR A 167 -12.30 -8.49 -2.54
C THR A 167 -13.71 -8.83 -3.03
N GLN A 168 -14.30 -8.11 -3.98
CA GLN A 168 -15.61 -8.54 -4.51
C GLN A 168 -15.45 -9.63 -5.58
N SER A 169 -14.33 -9.61 -6.31
CA SER A 169 -14.03 -10.57 -7.36
C SER A 169 -12.53 -10.78 -7.45
N GLY A 170 -12.08 -11.92 -6.96
CA GLY A 170 -10.69 -12.29 -6.84
C GLY A 170 -10.49 -13.32 -5.74
N SER A 171 -9.37 -14.00 -5.80
CA SER A 171 -8.95 -14.97 -4.79
C SER A 171 -8.14 -14.30 -3.70
N ILE A 172 -8.22 -14.84 -2.49
CA ILE A 172 -7.43 -14.39 -1.34
C ILE A 172 -6.47 -15.51 -0.96
N THR A 173 -5.17 -15.21 -0.91
CA THR A 173 -4.15 -16.13 -0.40
C THR A 173 -3.41 -15.47 0.76
N VAL A 174 -3.31 -16.17 1.88
CA VAL A 174 -2.61 -15.68 3.08
C VAL A 174 -1.74 -16.77 3.70
N GLY A 175 -0.46 -16.47 3.88
CA GLY A 175 0.49 -17.29 4.62
C GLY A 175 0.67 -16.80 6.05
N ALA A 176 0.47 -17.66 7.05
CA ALA A 176 0.91 -17.40 8.42
C ALA A 176 2.40 -17.72 8.54
N ALA A 177 3.18 -16.83 9.16
CA ALA A 177 4.62 -17.01 9.33
C ALA A 177 4.95 -18.31 10.09
N ALA A 178 6.16 -18.84 9.86
CA ALA A 178 6.59 -20.08 10.48
C ALA A 178 6.47 -20.01 12.01
N GLY A 179 5.83 -21.03 12.60
CA GLY A 179 5.61 -21.09 14.04
C GLY A 179 4.43 -20.28 14.58
N VAL A 180 3.75 -19.47 13.75
CA VAL A 180 2.59 -18.68 14.17
C VAL A 180 1.33 -19.54 14.24
N CYS A 181 0.64 -19.47 15.39
CA CYS A 181 -0.71 -20.01 15.53
C CYS A 181 -1.73 -18.98 15.06
N ALA A 182 -2.60 -19.38 14.15
CA ALA A 182 -3.54 -18.50 13.49
C ALA A 182 -4.98 -19.03 13.53
N ALA A 183 -5.94 -18.11 13.55
CA ALA A 183 -7.35 -18.39 13.33
C ALA A 183 -7.79 -17.81 11.98
N LEU A 184 -8.81 -18.42 11.38
CA LEU A 184 -9.40 -17.98 10.12
C LEU A 184 -10.91 -17.86 10.27
N ASP A 185 -11.43 -16.67 10.00
CA ASP A 185 -12.81 -16.42 9.62
C ASP A 185 -12.84 -16.14 8.12
N ALA A 186 -13.47 -17.01 7.34
CA ALA A 186 -13.48 -16.92 5.89
C ALA A 186 -14.89 -17.07 5.31
N GLY A 187 -15.25 -16.16 4.41
CA GLY A 187 -16.51 -16.19 3.68
C GLY A 187 -16.31 -16.03 2.18
N THR A 188 -16.75 -17.01 1.39
CA THR A 188 -16.85 -16.89 -0.08
C THR A 188 -18.27 -17.14 -0.56
N GLY A 189 -18.80 -16.27 -1.43
CA GLY A 189 -20.12 -16.47 -2.05
C GLY A 189 -20.06 -17.55 -3.15
N HIS A 190 -19.04 -17.45 -4.01
CA HIS A 190 -18.78 -18.38 -5.11
C HIS A 190 -17.29 -18.74 -5.15
N GLY A 191 -16.94 -19.83 -4.48
CA GLY A 191 -15.58 -20.36 -4.44
C GLY A 191 -15.40 -21.43 -3.37
N ARG A 192 -14.14 -21.75 -3.08
CA ARG A 192 -13.75 -22.72 -2.04
C ARG A 192 -12.88 -22.06 -1.00
N VAL A 193 -13.00 -22.55 0.23
CA VAL A 193 -12.08 -22.20 1.33
C VAL A 193 -11.17 -23.39 1.59
N ALA A 194 -9.85 -23.15 1.52
CA ALA A 194 -8.81 -24.08 1.92
C ALA A 194 -8.07 -23.52 3.13
N ASN A 195 -8.05 -24.27 4.23
CA ASN A 195 -7.38 -23.88 5.45
C ASN A 195 -6.43 -24.99 5.91
N SER A 196 -5.13 -24.67 5.97
CA SER A 196 -4.10 -25.50 6.57
C SER A 196 -3.23 -24.69 7.53
N LEU A 197 -3.86 -23.78 8.29
CA LEU A 197 -3.21 -23.01 9.34
C LEU A 197 -2.92 -23.89 10.57
N ARG A 198 -1.77 -23.63 11.18
CA ARG A 198 -1.42 -24.13 12.50
C ARG A 198 -2.26 -23.41 13.56
N ASN A 199 -2.90 -24.17 14.44
CA ASN A 199 -3.79 -23.65 15.50
C ASN A 199 -3.68 -24.44 16.81
N ASP A 200 -2.51 -25.03 17.08
CA ASP A 200 -2.21 -25.88 18.25
C ASP A 200 -1.76 -25.09 19.50
N GLY A 201 -1.79 -23.76 19.46
CA GLY A 201 -1.34 -22.87 20.53
C GLY A 201 -2.16 -21.58 20.61
N ALA A 202 -1.68 -20.61 21.40
CA ALA A 202 -2.34 -19.32 21.54
C ALA A 202 -2.40 -18.60 20.19
N THR A 203 -3.60 -18.20 19.77
CA THR A 203 -3.80 -17.46 18.51
C THR A 203 -3.12 -16.11 18.59
N VAL A 204 -2.08 -15.91 17.77
CA VAL A 204 -1.33 -14.65 17.65
C VAL A 204 -1.76 -13.88 16.39
N LEU A 205 -2.33 -14.58 15.41
CA LEU A 205 -2.79 -14.04 14.13
C LEU A 205 -4.28 -14.36 13.92
N ASP A 206 -5.12 -13.34 13.82
CA ASP A 206 -6.55 -13.46 13.50
C ASP A 206 -6.77 -13.01 12.06
N ILE A 207 -7.13 -13.94 11.17
CA ILE A 207 -7.33 -13.66 9.74
C ILE A 207 -8.82 -13.62 9.46
N ARG A 208 -9.28 -12.53 8.84
CA ARG A 208 -10.64 -12.39 8.30
C ARG A 208 -10.54 -12.20 6.79
N ALA A 209 -11.11 -13.11 6.02
CA ALA A 209 -11.02 -13.09 4.57
C ALA A 209 -12.40 -13.22 3.93
N THR A 210 -12.81 -12.24 3.13
CA THR A 210 -14.12 -12.27 2.48
C THR A 210 -14.00 -12.01 0.98
N THR A 211 -14.56 -12.90 0.16
CA THR A 211 -14.72 -12.66 -1.28
C THR A 211 -16.12 -13.00 -1.77
N SER A 212 -16.67 -12.27 -2.73
CA SER A 212 -17.95 -12.69 -3.34
C SER A 212 -17.73 -13.75 -4.42
N HIS A 213 -16.63 -13.66 -5.18
CA HIS A 213 -16.28 -14.59 -6.26
C HIS A 213 -14.77 -14.86 -6.23
N GLY A 214 -14.40 -16.07 -5.83
CA GLY A 214 -13.00 -16.49 -5.75
C GLY A 214 -12.73 -17.44 -4.60
N ASP A 215 -11.56 -18.04 -4.63
CA ASP A 215 -11.14 -18.98 -3.61
C ASP A 215 -10.39 -18.26 -2.48
N ILE A 216 -10.49 -18.79 -1.27
CA ILE A 216 -9.73 -18.33 -0.11
C ILE A 216 -8.79 -19.46 0.30
N THR A 217 -7.49 -19.21 0.29
CA THR A 217 -6.46 -20.14 0.75
C THR A 217 -5.69 -19.53 1.92
N ALA A 218 -5.74 -20.18 3.07
CA ALA A 218 -4.93 -19.83 4.23
C ALA A 218 -4.04 -21.02 4.61
N ARG A 219 -2.73 -20.78 4.79
CA ARG A 219 -1.78 -21.84 5.14
C ARG A 219 -0.69 -21.33 6.08
N SER A 220 -0.20 -22.18 6.96
CA SER A 220 1.07 -21.90 7.65
C SER A 220 2.27 -22.22 6.75
N LEU A 221 3.35 -21.46 6.93
CA LEU A 221 4.64 -21.68 6.26
C LEU A 221 5.54 -22.65 7.03
#